data_AF-A0A1M6HW61-F1
#
_entry.id   AF-A0A1M6HW61-F1
#
_cell.length_a   1.000
_cell.length_b   1.000
_cell.length_c   1.000
_cell.angle_alpha   90.00
_cell.angle_beta   90.00
_cell.angle_gamma   90.00
#
_symmetry.space_group_name_H-M   'P 1'
#
loop_
_entity.id
_entity.type
_entity.pdbx_description
1 polymer ?
#
loop_
_entity_poly.entity_id
_entity_poly.type
_entity_poly.pdbx_seq_one_letter_code
_entity_poly.pdbx_strand_id
1 'polypeptide(L)'
;MNGNQDDLEEKIIDVDEKEESTPPIIYDISSYGADYDVEGLVKRLKRGDIFIPPFQRDYVWNQAEASRLIESLLLGLPVPGVFLAKENNSNKLSVIDGQQRLKSLFFFYDGFFNPKEGDTRKRVFKLKNVQNKFEGKTYDELEEEDRINLDDSIIHATIIKQEIPNDDNTSIYHVFERLNTGGRKLTPQEIRTAIYIGKLNDLIDELNDYPAWRELYGKKSNRLKDQEMILRFLAMYSEFDNYSKPLKEFLNKFNSKHRNPTEEELDKFSSVFKETTDIILQYFGKSAFRPDRVFNASAFEVLMVGVAKRLNDNVDYQSLSDNIKELYKEQEFVDSITRATSDDKVVEIRHKMFNDFILDYVP
;
A
#
# COMPACT_ATOMS: atom_id res chain seq x y z
N MET A 1 21.19 14.35 20.02
CA MET A 1 20.16 15.18 19.40
C MET A 1 20.24 14.97 17.90
N ASN A 2 19.60 13.91 17.40
CA ASN A 2 19.47 13.70 15.96
C ASN A 2 18.01 13.98 15.64
N GLY A 3 17.75 15.15 15.06
CA GLY A 3 16.44 15.49 14.56
C GLY A 3 16.06 14.50 13.48
N ASN A 4 14.91 13.84 13.65
CA ASN A 4 14.19 13.24 12.54
C ASN A 4 13.98 14.33 11.50
N GLN A 5 14.76 14.30 10.42
CA GLN A 5 14.25 14.70 9.11
C GLN A 5 13.26 13.62 8.69
N ASP A 6 12.12 13.54 9.37
CA ASP A 6 10.92 13.03 8.73
C ASP A 6 10.60 14.08 7.67
N ASP A 7 10.88 13.75 6.41
CA ASP A 7 10.50 14.55 5.25
C ASP A 7 9.06 15.05 5.45
N LEU A 8 8.89 16.38 5.44
CA LEU A 8 7.59 17.03 5.55
C LEU A 8 6.77 16.67 4.31
N GLU A 9 6.11 15.51 4.34
CA GLU A 9 5.09 15.13 3.37
C GLU A 9 4.02 16.25 3.35
N GLU A 10 3.54 16.59 2.15
CA GLU A 10 2.46 17.56 2.02
C GLU A 10 1.26 17.05 2.82
N LYS A 11 0.78 17.88 3.75
CA LYS A 11 -0.38 17.53 4.58
C LYS A 11 -1.58 17.37 3.67
N ILE A 12 -2.16 16.17 3.59
CA ILE A 12 -3.40 15.92 2.84
C ILE A 12 -4.58 16.01 3.81
N ILE A 13 -5.64 16.73 3.42
CA ILE A 13 -6.91 16.73 4.12
C ILE A 13 -7.70 15.50 3.64
N ASP A 14 -7.71 14.47 4.49
CA ASP A 14 -8.57 13.30 4.38
C ASP A 14 -9.16 13.02 5.77
N VAL A 15 -10.43 13.35 5.95
CA VAL A 15 -11.04 13.54 7.29
C VAL A 15 -11.40 12.20 7.92
N ASP A 16 -11.78 11.21 7.11
CA ASP A 16 -12.38 9.96 7.63
C ASP A 16 -11.38 8.80 7.79
N GLU A 17 -10.13 8.96 7.31
CA GLU A 17 -9.07 7.95 7.55
C GLU A 17 -8.86 7.62 9.04
N LYS A 18 -9.27 8.51 9.95
CA LYS A 18 -9.05 8.38 11.40
C LYS A 18 -10.24 7.83 12.18
N GLU A 19 -11.45 7.80 11.60
CA GLU A 19 -12.70 7.56 12.35
C GLU A 19 -13.46 6.29 11.92
N GLU A 20 -13.06 5.61 10.85
CA GLU A 20 -13.75 4.39 10.38
C GLU A 20 -13.52 3.19 11.31
N SER A 21 -14.42 2.99 12.28
CA SER A 21 -14.54 1.74 13.02
C SER A 21 -15.16 0.67 12.12
N THR A 22 -14.40 -0.36 11.76
CA THR A 22 -14.95 -1.48 10.97
C THR A 22 -15.93 -2.28 11.85
N PRO A 23 -17.16 -2.57 11.39
CA PRO A 23 -18.05 -3.49 12.11
C PRO A 23 -17.41 -4.87 12.31
N PRO A 24 -17.83 -5.65 13.32
CA PRO A 24 -17.30 -7.01 13.52
C PRO A 24 -17.74 -7.91 12.36
N ILE A 25 -16.87 -8.09 11.39
CA ILE A 25 -17.05 -9.07 10.32
C ILE A 25 -16.69 -10.44 10.90
N ILE A 26 -17.60 -11.41 10.75
CA ILE A 26 -17.36 -12.81 11.08
C ILE A 26 -16.65 -13.41 9.85
N TYR A 27 -15.35 -13.62 9.97
CA TYR A 27 -14.53 -14.18 8.90
C TYR A 27 -14.51 -15.70 8.96
N ASP A 28 -14.60 -16.36 7.80
CA ASP A 28 -14.28 -17.78 7.65
C ASP A 28 -12.81 -17.92 7.20
N ILE A 29 -11.91 -17.63 8.15
CA ILE A 29 -10.46 -17.80 7.98
C ILE A 29 -10.02 -19.09 8.66
N SER A 30 -9.20 -19.86 7.96
CA SER A 30 -8.45 -20.93 8.59
C SER A 30 -7.03 -20.43 8.88
N SER A 31 -6.52 -20.79 10.05
CA SER A 31 -5.11 -20.58 10.38
C SER A 31 -4.53 -21.88 10.90
N TYR A 32 -3.32 -22.20 10.47
CA TYR A 32 -2.58 -23.35 10.98
C TYR A 32 -1.12 -22.97 11.23
N GLY A 33 -0.52 -23.64 12.21
CA GLY A 33 0.90 -23.52 12.51
C GLY A 33 1.72 -24.36 11.53
N ALA A 34 2.88 -23.85 11.15
CA ALA A 34 3.92 -24.57 10.44
C ALA A 34 5.27 -24.23 11.05
N ASP A 35 6.11 -25.24 11.23
CA ASP A 35 7.47 -25.07 11.74
C ASP A 35 8.44 -25.22 10.59
N TYR A 36 9.32 -24.23 10.42
CA TYR A 36 10.35 -24.23 9.40
C TYR A 36 11.71 -24.17 10.07
N ASP A 37 12.62 -25.06 9.64
CA ASP A 37 14.05 -24.85 9.85
C ASP A 37 14.51 -23.60 9.10
N VAL A 38 15.51 -22.91 9.65
CA VAL A 38 16.01 -21.64 9.09
C VAL A 38 16.55 -21.85 7.68
N GLU A 39 17.28 -22.94 7.42
CA GLU A 39 17.85 -23.22 6.10
C GLU A 39 16.74 -23.36 5.03
N GLY A 40 15.70 -24.12 5.33
CA GLY A 40 14.53 -24.36 4.50
C GLY A 40 13.73 -23.08 4.26
N LEU A 41 13.60 -22.22 5.27
CA LEU A 41 12.96 -20.92 5.16
C LEU A 41 13.74 -20.00 4.21
N VAL A 42 15.07 -19.94 4.34
CA VAL A 42 15.95 -19.18 3.45
C VAL A 42 15.90 -19.72 2.02
N LYS A 43 15.91 -21.05 1.83
CA LYS A 43 15.75 -21.68 0.51
C LYS A 43 14.43 -21.29 -0.16
N ARG A 44 13.32 -21.30 0.59
CA ARG A 44 11.99 -20.89 0.09
C ARG A 44 11.94 -19.41 -0.28
N LEU A 45 12.61 -18.54 0.49
CA LEU A 45 12.78 -17.13 0.15
C LEU A 45 13.58 -16.95 -1.15
N LYS A 46 14.71 -17.67 -1.29
CA LYS A 46 15.56 -17.64 -2.50
C LYS A 46 14.82 -18.11 -3.75
N ARG A 47 13.93 -19.12 -3.63
CA ARG A 47 13.11 -19.61 -4.75
C ARG A 47 11.88 -18.74 -5.06
N GLY A 48 11.49 -17.84 -4.16
CA GLY A 48 10.25 -17.06 -4.27
C GLY A 48 8.98 -17.85 -3.93
N ASP A 49 9.10 -18.98 -3.21
CA ASP A 49 7.96 -19.71 -2.65
C ASP A 49 7.35 -18.96 -1.46
N ILE A 50 8.23 -18.35 -0.65
CA ILE A 50 7.89 -17.34 0.33
C ILE A 50 8.44 -16.03 -0.20
N PHE A 51 7.64 -14.98 -0.23
CA PHE A 51 8.09 -13.69 -0.76
C PHE A 51 7.62 -12.53 0.11
N ILE A 52 8.43 -11.47 0.09
CA ILE A 52 8.12 -10.22 0.78
C ILE A 52 7.47 -9.30 -0.25
N PRO A 53 6.21 -8.88 -0.04
CA PRO A 53 5.53 -8.06 -1.02
C PRO A 53 6.23 -6.69 -1.24
N PRO A 54 6.20 -6.13 -2.46
CA PRO A 54 7.13 -5.08 -2.90
C PRO A 54 7.00 -3.72 -2.20
N PHE A 55 5.80 -3.34 -1.77
CA PHE A 55 5.55 -2.08 -1.03
C PHE A 55 5.92 -2.17 0.46
N GLN A 56 6.31 -3.35 0.96
CA GLN A 56 6.71 -3.42 2.36
C GLN A 56 7.92 -2.52 2.58
N ARG A 57 7.83 -1.70 3.64
CA ARG A 57 8.87 -0.75 4.03
C ARG A 57 10.27 -1.35 3.90
N ASP A 58 11.21 -0.49 3.51
CA ASP A 58 12.61 -0.83 3.43
C ASP A 58 13.10 -1.56 4.69
N TYR A 59 14.17 -2.32 4.51
CA TYR A 59 14.84 -2.93 5.63
C TYR A 59 15.42 -1.85 6.55
N VAL A 60 14.91 -1.76 7.78
CA VAL A 60 15.22 -0.69 8.74
C VAL A 60 16.17 -1.13 9.85
N TRP A 61 16.35 -2.43 10.04
CA TRP A 61 17.29 -2.92 11.05
C TRP A 61 18.72 -2.59 10.64
N ASN A 62 19.51 -2.11 11.60
CA ASN A 62 20.94 -2.01 11.41
C ASN A 62 21.61 -3.38 11.57
N GLN A 63 22.88 -3.49 11.15
CA GLN A 63 23.59 -4.77 11.17
C GLN A 63 23.71 -5.37 12.59
N ALA A 64 23.74 -4.56 13.64
CA ALA A 64 23.79 -5.08 15.02
C ALA A 64 22.45 -5.68 15.45
N GLU A 65 21.32 -5.06 15.09
CA GLU A 65 19.98 -5.62 15.33
C GLU A 65 19.79 -6.95 14.58
N ALA A 66 20.20 -6.98 13.31
CA ALA A 66 20.23 -8.20 12.51
C ALA A 66 21.12 -9.28 13.14
N SER A 67 22.31 -8.92 13.62
CA SER A 67 23.26 -9.85 14.23
C SER A 67 22.72 -10.47 15.52
N ARG A 68 21.97 -9.71 16.34
CA ARG A 68 21.32 -10.23 17.55
C ARG A 68 20.27 -11.30 17.26
N LEU A 69 19.55 -11.19 16.15
CA LEU A 69 18.64 -12.25 15.71
C LEU A 69 19.42 -13.52 15.38
N ILE A 70 20.50 -13.41 14.60
CA ILE A 70 21.33 -14.56 14.22
C ILE A 70 21.95 -15.18 15.46
N GLU A 71 22.48 -14.37 16.39
CA GLU A 71 23.01 -14.86 17.67
C GLU A 71 21.96 -15.61 18.49
N SER A 72 20.72 -15.11 18.56
CA SER A 72 19.66 -15.79 19.29
C SER A 72 19.44 -17.21 18.75
N LEU A 73 19.42 -17.37 17.43
CA LEU A 73 19.26 -18.68 16.79
C LEU A 73 20.50 -19.57 16.98
N LEU A 74 21.71 -19.01 16.84
CA LEU A 74 22.96 -19.73 17.11
C LEU A 74 23.03 -20.27 18.55
N LEU A 75 22.40 -19.59 19.51
CA LEU A 75 22.32 -19.98 20.92
C LEU A 75 21.13 -20.91 21.22
N GLY A 76 20.31 -21.26 20.23
CA GLY A 76 19.09 -22.06 20.40
C GLY A 76 18.00 -21.33 21.20
N LEU A 77 18.02 -20.00 21.25
CA LEU A 77 17.01 -19.19 21.92
C LEU A 77 15.77 -19.04 21.02
N PRO A 78 14.56 -19.09 21.59
CA PRO A 78 13.34 -18.89 20.82
C PRO A 78 13.27 -17.45 20.30
N VAL A 79 12.93 -17.31 19.02
CA VAL A 79 12.62 -16.02 18.40
C VAL A 79 11.11 -15.91 18.18
N PRO A 80 10.55 -14.69 18.06
CA PRO A 80 9.15 -14.55 17.71
C PRO A 80 8.84 -15.29 16.39
N GLY A 81 7.61 -15.74 16.21
CA GLY A 81 7.17 -16.39 14.97
C GLY A 81 6.85 -15.42 13.84
N VAL A 82 6.67 -15.93 12.63
CA VAL A 82 6.30 -15.14 11.44
C VAL A 82 4.84 -15.37 11.06
N PHE A 83 4.23 -14.41 10.38
CA PHE A 83 2.88 -14.57 9.85
C PHE A 83 2.95 -14.57 8.33
N LEU A 84 2.32 -15.56 7.71
CA LEU A 84 2.30 -15.74 6.27
C LEU A 84 0.85 -15.83 5.78
N ALA A 85 0.54 -15.19 4.65
CA ALA A 85 -0.72 -15.38 3.93
C ALA A 85 -0.50 -16.34 2.77
N LYS A 86 -1.30 -17.40 2.68
CA LYS A 86 -1.31 -18.29 1.53
C LYS A 86 -2.11 -17.66 0.39
N GLU A 87 -1.53 -17.60 -0.81
CA GLU A 87 -2.27 -17.14 -1.98
C GLU A 87 -3.33 -18.16 -2.40
N ASN A 88 -4.49 -17.71 -2.89
CA ASN A 88 -5.57 -18.61 -3.33
C ASN A 88 -5.24 -19.30 -4.66
N ASN A 89 -4.54 -18.58 -5.57
CA ASN A 89 -4.26 -19.03 -6.94
C ASN A 89 -2.88 -19.67 -7.10
N SER A 90 -2.06 -19.68 -6.05
CA SER A 90 -0.73 -20.26 -6.06
C SER A 90 -0.43 -20.90 -4.70
N ASN A 91 0.51 -21.84 -4.63
CA ASN A 91 0.96 -22.36 -3.33
C ASN A 91 2.00 -21.45 -2.66
N LYS A 92 2.18 -20.21 -3.14
CA LYS A 92 3.11 -19.25 -2.55
C LYS A 92 2.56 -18.66 -1.26
N LEU A 93 3.50 -18.18 -0.44
CA LEU A 93 3.25 -17.58 0.85
C LEU A 93 3.78 -16.14 0.84
N SER A 94 2.89 -15.17 1.05
CA SER A 94 3.27 -13.77 1.22
C SER A 94 3.56 -13.48 2.70
N VAL A 95 4.62 -12.74 2.98
CA VAL A 95 4.99 -12.37 4.35
C VAL A 95 4.07 -11.25 4.86
N ILE A 96 3.33 -11.51 5.94
CA ILE A 96 2.51 -10.51 6.64
C ILE A 96 3.33 -9.80 7.72
N ASP A 97 4.00 -10.59 8.57
CA ASP A 97 4.86 -10.09 9.64
C ASP A 97 6.15 -10.92 9.72
N GLY A 98 7.21 -10.28 10.22
CA GLY A 98 8.54 -10.90 10.35
C GLY A 98 9.48 -10.59 9.21
N GLN A 99 9.15 -9.67 8.31
CA GLN A 99 9.97 -9.34 7.15
C GLN A 99 11.41 -8.92 7.49
N GLN A 100 11.64 -8.18 8.58
CA GLN A 100 13.00 -7.81 9.00
C GLN A 100 13.79 -9.04 9.47
N ARG A 101 13.12 -10.02 10.09
CA ARG A 101 13.77 -11.27 10.51
C ARG A 101 14.12 -12.13 9.30
N LEU A 102 13.15 -12.34 8.41
CA LEU A 102 13.34 -13.11 7.17
C LEU A 102 14.42 -12.50 6.25
N LYS A 103 14.42 -11.17 6.07
CA LYS A 103 15.49 -10.47 5.32
C LYS A 103 16.85 -10.62 6.00
N SER A 104 16.93 -10.51 7.33
CA SER A 104 18.20 -10.68 8.06
C SER A 104 18.80 -12.07 7.84
N LEU A 105 17.98 -13.12 7.90
CA LEU A 105 18.40 -14.49 7.62
C LEU A 105 18.86 -14.63 6.17
N PHE A 106 18.04 -14.16 5.22
CA PHE A 106 18.40 -14.17 3.81
C PHE A 106 19.75 -13.48 3.55
N PHE A 107 19.95 -12.27 4.09
CA PHE A 107 21.18 -11.50 3.92
C PHE A 107 22.41 -12.21 4.53
N PHE A 108 22.25 -12.85 5.70
CA PHE A 108 23.35 -13.55 6.35
C PHE A 108 23.79 -14.77 5.53
N TYR A 109 22.83 -15.55 5.02
CA TYR A 109 23.08 -16.71 4.14
C TYR A 109 23.50 -16.33 2.72
N ASP A 110 23.18 -15.12 2.25
CA ASP A 110 23.68 -14.59 0.97
C ASP A 110 25.07 -13.94 1.12
N GLY A 111 25.51 -13.70 2.36
CA GLY A 111 26.81 -13.13 2.69
C GLY A 111 26.88 -11.60 2.61
N PHE A 112 25.81 -10.92 2.19
CA PHE A 112 25.78 -9.46 2.00
C PHE A 112 24.65 -8.80 2.80
N PHE A 113 25.00 -7.77 3.56
CA PHE A 113 24.06 -7.05 4.41
C PHE A 113 23.30 -5.98 3.61
N ASN A 114 21.98 -6.17 3.48
CA ASN A 114 21.04 -5.25 2.84
C ASN A 114 21.55 -4.63 1.52
N PRO A 115 21.93 -5.46 0.53
CA PRO A 115 22.44 -4.96 -0.75
C PRO A 115 21.36 -4.15 -1.47
N LYS A 116 21.70 -2.96 -1.96
CA LYS A 116 20.81 -2.16 -2.80
C LYS A 116 21.13 -2.37 -4.27
N GLU A 117 20.11 -2.30 -5.11
CA GLU A 117 20.30 -2.38 -6.56
C GLU A 117 21.14 -1.18 -7.04
N GLY A 118 22.20 -1.45 -7.83
CA GLY A 118 23.16 -0.43 -8.25
C GLY A 118 24.34 -0.17 -7.30
N ASP A 119 24.42 -0.82 -6.12
CA ASP A 119 25.58 -0.66 -5.24
C ASP A 119 26.84 -1.30 -5.86
N THR A 120 27.86 -0.48 -6.09
CA THR A 120 29.18 -0.92 -6.59
C THR A 120 30.00 -1.69 -5.55
N ARG A 121 29.63 -1.59 -4.26
CA ARG A 121 30.28 -2.30 -3.15
C ARG A 121 29.23 -2.96 -2.26
N LYS A 122 29.10 -4.27 -2.37
CA LYS A 122 28.26 -5.03 -1.44
C LYS A 122 28.95 -5.14 -0.08
N ARG A 123 28.27 -4.71 0.97
CA ARG A 123 28.75 -4.83 2.35
C ARG A 123 28.64 -6.27 2.82
N VAL A 124 29.75 -6.91 3.16
CA VAL A 124 29.74 -8.27 3.71
C VAL A 124 29.00 -8.30 5.06
N PHE A 125 28.12 -9.28 5.23
CA PHE A 125 27.42 -9.49 6.49
C PHE A 125 28.30 -10.31 7.46
N LYS A 126 29.05 -9.59 8.29
CA LYS A 126 29.71 -10.12 9.48
C LYS A 126 28.90 -9.83 10.74
N LEU A 127 28.82 -10.76 11.68
CA LEU A 127 28.11 -10.52 12.94
C LEU A 127 28.78 -9.38 13.73
N LYS A 128 27.97 -8.49 14.32
CA LYS A 128 28.42 -7.32 15.09
C LYS A 128 27.67 -7.16 16.40
N ASN A 129 28.39 -6.78 17.45
CA ASN A 129 27.85 -6.58 18.80
C ASN A 129 27.18 -7.84 19.35
N VAL A 130 27.79 -8.99 19.11
CA VAL A 130 27.39 -10.32 19.62
C VAL A 130 28.49 -10.89 20.51
N GLN A 131 28.28 -12.07 21.08
CA GLN A 131 29.29 -12.78 21.86
C GLN A 131 30.58 -13.01 21.06
N ASN A 132 31.72 -12.95 21.76
CA ASN A 132 33.06 -13.08 21.19
C ASN A 132 33.25 -14.33 20.31
N LYS A 133 32.52 -15.42 20.57
CA LYS A 133 32.56 -16.65 19.77
C LYS A 133 32.09 -16.42 18.32
N PHE A 134 31.14 -15.51 18.12
CA PHE A 134 30.47 -15.26 16.84
C PHE A 134 30.87 -13.93 16.20
N GLU A 135 31.41 -13.00 16.97
CA GLU A 135 31.76 -11.64 16.52
C GLU A 135 32.66 -11.68 15.28
N GLY A 136 32.28 -10.93 14.24
CA GLY A 136 33.03 -10.82 12.99
C GLY A 136 32.89 -11.99 12.01
N LYS A 137 32.22 -13.09 12.40
CA LYS A 137 31.99 -14.25 11.52
C LYS A 137 30.89 -13.99 10.48
N THR A 138 31.10 -14.47 9.27
CA THR A 138 30.07 -14.69 8.23
C THR A 138 29.45 -16.08 8.38
N TYR A 139 28.41 -16.40 7.62
CA TYR A 139 27.80 -17.74 7.60
C TYR A 139 28.84 -18.84 7.29
N ASP A 140 29.70 -18.61 6.29
CA ASP A 140 30.73 -19.58 5.87
C ASP A 140 31.91 -19.69 6.86
N GLU A 141 32.07 -18.72 7.76
CA GLU A 141 33.11 -18.70 8.81
C GLU A 141 32.62 -19.28 10.16
N LEU A 142 31.35 -19.71 10.25
CA LEU A 142 30.82 -20.41 11.42
C LEU A 142 31.49 -21.77 11.60
N GLU A 143 31.68 -22.20 12.86
CA GLU A 143 32.07 -23.58 13.12
C GLU A 143 30.95 -24.51 12.67
N GLU A 144 31.29 -25.75 12.31
CA GLU A 144 30.30 -26.72 11.80
C GLU A 144 29.11 -26.91 12.75
N GLU A 145 29.38 -27.07 14.05
CA GLU A 145 28.33 -27.20 15.07
C GLU A 145 27.43 -25.97 15.16
N ASP A 146 28.00 -24.76 15.06
CA ASP A 146 27.24 -23.52 15.10
C ASP A 146 26.37 -23.34 13.86
N ARG A 147 26.91 -23.71 12.68
CA ARG A 147 26.16 -23.68 11.43
C ARG A 147 24.99 -24.66 11.47
N ILE A 148 25.21 -25.89 11.94
CA ILE A 148 24.14 -26.89 12.12
C ILE A 148 23.07 -26.35 13.08
N ASN A 149 23.46 -25.76 14.21
CA ASN A 149 22.50 -25.17 15.17
C ASN A 149 21.67 -24.05 14.53
N LEU A 150 22.29 -23.18 13.74
CA LEU A 150 21.57 -22.12 13.02
C LEU A 150 20.63 -22.70 11.96
N ASP A 151 21.12 -23.62 11.13
CA ASP A 151 20.37 -24.23 10.03
C ASP A 151 19.12 -24.96 10.53
N ASP A 152 19.27 -25.75 11.61
CA ASP A 152 18.21 -26.56 12.22
C ASP A 152 17.31 -25.78 13.20
N SER A 153 17.65 -24.53 13.51
CA SER A 153 16.81 -23.69 14.37
C SER A 153 15.41 -23.54 13.77
N ILE A 154 14.39 -23.64 14.62
CA ILE A 154 12.99 -23.58 14.18
C ILE A 154 12.43 -22.18 14.33
N ILE A 155 11.80 -21.68 13.25
CA ILE A 155 10.96 -20.49 13.27
C ILE A 155 9.51 -20.92 13.07
N HIS A 156 8.69 -20.66 14.09
CA HIS A 156 7.26 -20.90 14.04
C HIS A 156 6.59 -19.92 13.07
N ALA A 157 5.80 -20.44 12.14
CA ALA A 157 4.99 -19.67 11.22
C ALA A 157 3.50 -19.92 11.48
N THR A 158 2.72 -18.85 11.55
CA THR A 158 1.25 -18.93 11.44
C THR A 158 0.86 -18.65 10.00
N ILE A 159 0.29 -19.64 9.33
CA ILE A 159 -0.19 -19.50 7.96
C ILE A 159 -1.68 -19.22 8.01
N ILE A 160 -2.08 -18.10 7.43
CA ILE A 160 -3.47 -17.67 7.28
C ILE A 160 -3.90 -17.99 5.86
N LYS A 161 -5.07 -18.63 5.74
CA LYS A 161 -5.72 -18.94 4.47
C LYS A 161 -7.18 -18.49 4.56
N GLN A 162 -7.66 -17.88 3.49
CA GLN A 162 -9.07 -17.57 3.32
C GLN A 162 -9.78 -18.78 2.75
N GLU A 163 -10.89 -19.21 3.38
CA GLU A 163 -11.67 -20.36 2.90
C GLU A 163 -12.84 -19.92 2.00
N ILE A 164 -13.65 -18.93 2.43
CA ILE A 164 -14.84 -18.41 1.70
C ILE A 164 -15.10 -16.94 2.09
N PRO A 165 -15.54 -16.03 1.19
CA PRO A 165 -15.68 -16.19 -0.26
C PRO A 165 -14.31 -16.20 -0.95
N ASN A 166 -14.26 -16.77 -2.15
CA ASN A 166 -13.05 -16.85 -2.97
C ASN A 166 -12.67 -15.51 -3.65
N ASP A 167 -13.57 -14.52 -3.66
CA ASP A 167 -13.45 -13.33 -4.53
C ASP A 167 -13.01 -12.04 -3.82
N ASP A 168 -13.14 -11.94 -2.49
CA ASP A 168 -12.79 -10.73 -1.75
C ASP A 168 -11.75 -11.03 -0.65
N ASN A 169 -10.45 -10.78 -0.89
CA ASN A 169 -9.40 -10.98 0.14
C ASN A 169 -9.50 -10.00 1.35
N THR A 170 -10.69 -9.46 1.62
CA THR A 170 -11.06 -8.56 2.71
C THR A 170 -10.74 -9.18 4.08
N SER A 171 -10.93 -10.48 4.24
CA SER A 171 -10.63 -11.19 5.49
C SER A 171 -9.14 -11.14 5.86
N ILE A 172 -8.27 -11.40 4.89
CA ILE A 172 -6.81 -11.32 5.07
C ILE A 172 -6.40 -9.88 5.38
N TYR A 173 -7.05 -8.89 4.77
CA TYR A 173 -6.81 -7.46 5.04
C TYR A 173 -6.96 -7.12 6.51
N HIS A 174 -8.05 -7.55 7.14
CA HIS A 174 -8.27 -7.25 8.56
C HIS A 174 -7.34 -8.00 9.49
N VAL A 175 -6.94 -9.22 9.14
CA VAL A 175 -5.92 -9.95 9.90
C VAL A 175 -4.59 -9.19 9.81
N PHE A 176 -4.21 -8.73 8.61
CA PHE A 176 -3.02 -7.92 8.39
C PHE A 176 -3.07 -6.63 9.22
N GLU A 177 -4.17 -5.88 9.15
CA GLU A 177 -4.40 -4.63 9.89
C GLU A 177 -4.26 -4.82 11.41
N ARG A 178 -4.79 -5.94 11.95
CA ARG A 178 -4.73 -6.26 13.39
C ARG A 178 -3.36 -6.75 13.84
N LEU A 179 -2.67 -7.56 13.03
CA LEU A 179 -1.31 -8.02 13.34
C LEU A 179 -0.29 -6.88 13.23
N ASN A 180 -0.54 -5.92 12.36
CA ASN A 180 0.29 -4.73 12.18
C ASN A 180 0.08 -3.67 13.29
N THR A 181 -0.37 -4.07 14.48
CA THR A 181 -0.57 -3.17 15.62
C THR A 181 0.70 -2.90 16.42
N GLY A 182 1.76 -3.70 16.25
CA GLY A 182 3.07 -3.47 16.85
C GLY A 182 3.98 -2.56 16.01
N GLY A 183 4.44 -1.44 16.57
CA GLY A 183 5.33 -0.50 15.89
C GLY A 183 4.60 0.53 15.00
N ARG A 184 5.26 1.01 13.93
CA ARG A 184 4.65 1.93 12.95
C ARG A 184 3.62 1.18 12.10
N LYS A 185 2.33 1.46 12.34
CA LYS A 185 1.21 0.90 11.58
C LYS A 185 1.31 1.24 10.09
N LEU A 186 1.05 0.26 9.24
CA LEU A 186 0.87 0.45 7.80
C LEU A 186 -0.43 1.24 7.52
N THR A 187 -0.43 2.00 6.43
CA THR A 187 -1.63 2.68 5.90
C THR A 187 -2.54 1.65 5.23
N PRO A 188 -3.83 1.98 5.06
CA PRO A 188 -4.74 1.13 4.30
C PRO A 188 -4.19 0.74 2.93
N GLN A 189 -3.65 1.70 2.17
CA GLN A 189 -3.09 1.43 0.85
C GLN A 189 -1.83 0.54 0.87
N GLU A 190 -0.96 0.70 1.87
CA GLU A 190 0.16 -0.25 2.08
C GLU A 190 -0.37 -1.68 2.29
N ILE A 191 -1.44 -1.85 3.07
CA ILE A 191 -2.05 -3.18 3.28
C ILE A 191 -2.72 -3.69 1.99
N ARG A 192 -3.40 -2.84 1.21
CA ARG A 192 -4.02 -3.26 -0.07
C ARG A 192 -2.99 -3.78 -1.06
N THR A 193 -1.89 -3.07 -1.20
CA THR A 193 -0.79 -3.47 -2.10
C THR A 193 -0.15 -4.80 -1.66
N ALA A 194 -0.26 -5.14 -0.36
CA ALA A 194 0.17 -6.42 0.23
C ALA A 194 -0.63 -7.62 -0.21
N ILE A 195 -1.93 -7.43 -0.27
CA ILE A 195 -2.88 -8.53 -0.30
C ILE A 195 -3.44 -8.72 -1.70
N TYR A 196 -3.62 -7.62 -2.43
CA TYR A 196 -4.19 -7.61 -3.76
C TYR A 196 -3.11 -7.53 -4.85
N ILE A 197 -2.05 -8.34 -4.74
CA ILE A 197 -0.94 -8.34 -5.71
C ILE A 197 -1.46 -8.77 -7.09
N GLY A 198 -1.41 -7.91 -8.08
CA GLY A 198 -1.92 -8.17 -9.43
C GLY A 198 -1.85 -6.95 -10.33
N LYS A 199 -2.30 -7.14 -11.58
CA LYS A 199 -2.13 -6.16 -12.67
C LYS A 199 -2.70 -4.77 -12.37
N LEU A 200 -3.74 -4.66 -11.54
CA LEU A 200 -4.28 -3.35 -11.17
C LEU A 200 -3.30 -2.52 -10.33
N ASN A 201 -2.61 -3.15 -9.38
CA ASN A 201 -1.62 -2.43 -8.58
C ASN A 201 -0.38 -2.07 -9.41
N ASP A 202 0.00 -2.92 -10.38
CA ASP A 202 1.05 -2.59 -11.36
C ASP A 202 0.66 -1.37 -12.20
N LEU A 203 -0.59 -1.31 -12.68
CA LEU A 203 -1.13 -0.14 -13.38
C LEU A 203 -1.16 1.10 -12.48
N ILE A 204 -1.61 0.98 -11.23
CA ILE A 204 -1.62 2.12 -10.30
C ILE A 204 -0.21 2.67 -10.08
N ASP A 205 0.80 1.81 -9.99
CA ASP A 205 2.20 2.25 -9.88
C ASP A 205 2.68 2.96 -11.15
N GLU A 206 2.35 2.43 -12.35
CA GLU A 206 2.63 3.11 -13.63
C GLU A 206 1.98 4.49 -13.70
N LEU A 207 0.67 4.58 -13.40
CA LEU A 207 -0.08 5.83 -13.40
C LEU A 207 0.44 6.80 -12.34
N ASN A 208 1.01 6.29 -11.26
CA ASN A 208 1.66 7.11 -10.24
C ASN A 208 2.91 7.81 -10.76
N ASP A 209 3.51 7.37 -11.86
CA ASP A 209 4.62 8.05 -12.53
C ASP A 209 4.19 8.94 -13.70
N TYR A 210 2.88 9.02 -13.98
CA TYR A 210 2.39 9.84 -15.09
C TYR A 210 2.71 11.33 -14.87
N PRO A 211 3.33 12.03 -15.84
CA PRO A 211 3.82 13.40 -15.65
C PRO A 211 2.75 14.38 -15.17
N ALA A 212 1.54 14.35 -15.76
CA ALA A 212 0.48 15.26 -15.35
C ALA A 212 0.03 15.00 -13.91
N TRP A 213 -0.03 13.73 -13.51
CA TRP A 213 -0.35 13.36 -12.14
C TRP A 213 0.74 13.80 -11.15
N ARG A 214 2.02 13.71 -11.52
CA ARG A 214 3.13 14.22 -10.68
C ARG A 214 3.10 15.74 -10.52
N GLU A 215 2.68 16.47 -11.55
CA GLU A 215 2.50 17.92 -11.46
C GLU A 215 1.27 18.33 -10.63
N LEU A 216 0.19 17.55 -10.70
CA LEU A 216 -1.02 17.80 -9.93
C LEU A 216 -0.90 17.37 -8.46
N TYR A 217 -0.35 16.19 -8.20
CA TYR A 217 -0.19 15.65 -6.84
C TYR A 217 1.04 16.24 -6.16
N GLY A 218 2.21 16.16 -6.81
CA GLY A 218 3.51 16.53 -6.25
C GLY A 218 4.46 15.34 -6.11
N LYS A 219 5.25 15.34 -5.03
CA LYS A 219 6.24 14.27 -4.75
C LYS A 219 5.53 12.95 -4.42
N LYS A 220 6.17 11.83 -4.77
CA LYS A 220 5.73 10.48 -4.35
C LYS A 220 5.55 10.42 -2.84
N SER A 221 4.45 9.84 -2.38
CA SER A 221 4.23 9.59 -0.96
C SER A 221 5.00 8.36 -0.51
N ASN A 222 5.71 8.44 0.61
CA ASN A 222 6.39 7.29 1.20
C ASN A 222 5.41 6.28 1.81
N ARG A 223 4.13 6.66 1.93
CA ARG A 223 3.04 5.89 2.55
C ARG A 223 1.94 5.52 1.56
N LEU A 224 2.25 5.63 0.27
CA LEU A 224 1.37 5.32 -0.87
C LEU A 224 0.07 6.12 -0.93
N LYS A 225 0.02 7.30 -0.31
CA LYS A 225 -1.21 8.11 -0.34
C LYS A 225 -1.55 8.60 -1.74
N ASP A 226 -0.55 8.82 -2.58
CA ASP A 226 -0.70 9.13 -4.00
C ASP A 226 -1.35 7.99 -4.78
N GLN A 227 -0.87 6.76 -4.58
CA GLN A 227 -1.46 5.58 -5.19
C GLN A 227 -2.89 5.33 -4.69
N GLU A 228 -3.18 5.63 -3.41
CA GLU A 228 -4.55 5.53 -2.89
C GLU A 228 -5.49 6.50 -3.60
N MET A 229 -5.05 7.72 -3.93
CA MET A 229 -5.87 8.66 -4.69
C MET A 229 -6.21 8.13 -6.08
N ILE A 230 -5.26 7.49 -6.76
CA ILE A 230 -5.52 6.82 -8.04
C ILE A 230 -6.55 5.71 -7.88
N LEU A 231 -6.37 4.81 -6.90
CA LEU A 231 -7.32 3.73 -6.61
C LEU A 231 -8.72 4.29 -6.29
N ARG A 232 -8.79 5.34 -5.47
CA ARG A 232 -10.04 6.02 -5.09
C ARG A 232 -10.75 6.59 -6.32
N PHE A 233 -10.02 7.24 -7.21
CA PHE A 233 -10.58 7.71 -8.48
C PHE A 233 -11.13 6.56 -9.33
N LEU A 234 -10.36 5.49 -9.56
CA LEU A 234 -10.79 4.37 -10.40
C LEU A 234 -12.04 3.68 -9.83
N ALA A 235 -12.06 3.48 -8.51
CA ALA A 235 -13.20 2.89 -7.80
C ALA A 235 -14.44 3.76 -7.89
N MET A 236 -14.32 5.05 -7.58
CA MET A 236 -15.44 6.00 -7.62
C MET A 236 -15.91 6.28 -9.05
N TYR A 237 -15.04 6.26 -10.05
CA TYR A 237 -15.44 6.40 -11.46
C TYR A 237 -16.26 5.19 -11.93
N SER A 238 -15.82 3.98 -11.55
CA SER A 238 -16.38 2.73 -12.08
C SER A 238 -17.61 2.24 -11.33
N GLU A 239 -17.66 2.44 -10.00
CA GLU A 239 -18.65 1.81 -9.12
C GLU A 239 -19.29 2.81 -8.14
N PHE A 240 -19.38 4.09 -8.52
CA PHE A 240 -20.01 5.16 -7.71
C PHE A 240 -21.38 4.75 -7.14
N ASP A 241 -22.25 4.19 -7.98
CA ASP A 241 -23.63 3.85 -7.61
C ASP A 241 -23.70 2.71 -6.58
N ASN A 242 -22.60 1.98 -6.39
CA ASN A 242 -22.46 0.92 -5.40
C ASN A 242 -21.64 1.37 -4.18
N TYR A 243 -21.29 2.66 -4.08
CA TYR A 243 -20.57 3.19 -2.93
C TYR A 243 -21.41 3.03 -1.67
N SER A 244 -20.78 2.51 -0.62
CA SER A 244 -21.32 2.61 0.73
C SER A 244 -20.18 2.63 1.73
N LYS A 245 -20.33 3.43 2.79
CA LYS A 245 -19.31 3.52 3.84
C LYS A 245 -19.12 2.16 4.53
N PRO A 246 -17.90 1.82 4.99
CA PRO A 246 -16.69 2.67 5.02
C PRO A 246 -15.98 2.75 3.65
N LEU A 247 -15.37 3.90 3.34
CA LEU A 247 -14.57 4.09 2.12
C LEU A 247 -13.45 3.05 2.04
N LYS A 248 -12.82 2.72 3.18
CA LYS A 248 -11.79 1.69 3.24
C LYS A 248 -12.26 0.35 2.67
N GLU A 249 -13.46 -0.09 3.03
CA GLU A 249 -14.04 -1.36 2.56
C GLU A 249 -14.46 -1.29 1.11
N PHE A 250 -15.00 -0.15 0.67
CA PHE A 250 -15.30 0.08 -0.74
C PHE A 250 -14.05 -0.10 -1.62
N LEU A 251 -12.93 0.51 -1.23
CA LEU A 251 -11.66 0.38 -1.95
C LEU A 251 -11.07 -1.03 -1.87
N ASN A 252 -11.22 -1.73 -0.72
CA ASN A 252 -10.79 -3.12 -0.57
C ASN A 252 -11.54 -4.06 -1.52
N LYS A 253 -12.87 -3.90 -1.61
CA LYS A 253 -13.72 -4.68 -2.52
C LYS A 253 -13.37 -4.40 -3.98
N PHE A 254 -13.20 -3.13 -4.35
CA PHE A 254 -12.81 -2.76 -5.70
C PHE A 254 -11.45 -3.36 -6.08
N ASN A 255 -10.42 -3.22 -5.24
CA ASN A 255 -9.09 -3.75 -5.51
C ASN A 255 -9.08 -5.29 -5.59
N SER A 256 -9.87 -5.98 -4.76
CA SER A 256 -10.01 -7.43 -4.85
C SER A 256 -10.68 -7.89 -6.14
N LYS A 257 -11.83 -7.27 -6.48
CA LYS A 257 -12.62 -7.60 -7.67
C LYS A 257 -11.82 -7.36 -8.94
N HIS A 258 -11.11 -6.24 -9.01
CA HIS A 258 -10.29 -5.84 -10.14
C HIS A 258 -8.82 -6.18 -9.95
N ARG A 259 -8.47 -7.22 -9.16
CA ARG A 259 -7.06 -7.55 -8.86
C ARG A 259 -6.24 -7.81 -10.13
N ASN A 260 -6.83 -8.52 -11.10
CA ASN A 260 -6.23 -8.83 -12.39
C ASN A 260 -7.22 -8.48 -13.52
N PRO A 261 -7.38 -7.19 -13.85
CA PRO A 261 -8.29 -6.78 -14.92
C PRO A 261 -7.84 -7.36 -16.26
N THR A 262 -8.78 -7.42 -17.20
CA THR A 262 -8.49 -7.72 -18.60
C THR A 262 -7.65 -6.60 -19.24
N GLU A 263 -6.97 -6.89 -20.35
CA GLU A 263 -6.21 -5.85 -21.07
C GLU A 263 -7.09 -4.67 -21.50
N GLU A 264 -8.33 -4.92 -21.89
CA GLU A 264 -9.31 -3.88 -22.24
C GLU A 264 -9.65 -2.99 -21.03
N GLU A 265 -9.84 -3.58 -19.85
CA GLU A 265 -10.07 -2.83 -18.61
C GLU A 265 -8.84 -2.02 -18.19
N LEU A 266 -7.64 -2.58 -18.35
CA LEU A 266 -6.39 -1.87 -18.08
C LEU A 266 -6.22 -0.66 -19.00
N ASP A 267 -6.44 -0.84 -20.30
CA ASP A 267 -6.39 0.25 -21.29
C ASP A 267 -7.41 1.33 -20.97
N LYS A 268 -8.64 0.94 -20.62
CA LYS A 268 -9.70 1.87 -20.22
C LYS A 268 -9.32 2.66 -18.97
N PHE A 269 -8.85 2.00 -17.91
CA PHE A 269 -8.41 2.66 -16.67
C PHE A 269 -7.21 3.58 -16.90
N SER A 270 -6.28 3.17 -17.74
CA SER A 270 -5.11 3.97 -18.11
C SER A 270 -5.52 5.22 -18.89
N SER A 271 -6.33 5.07 -19.93
CA SER A 271 -6.79 6.16 -20.80
C SER A 271 -7.61 7.18 -20.00
N VAL A 272 -8.62 6.73 -19.25
CA VAL A 272 -9.49 7.63 -18.49
C VAL A 272 -8.70 8.45 -17.46
N PHE A 273 -7.72 7.84 -16.77
CA PHE A 273 -6.90 8.55 -15.82
C PHE A 273 -5.99 9.58 -16.50
N LYS A 274 -5.27 9.16 -17.56
CA LYS A 274 -4.32 10.02 -18.28
C LYS A 274 -5.03 11.22 -18.90
N GLU A 275 -6.11 10.99 -19.66
CA GLU A 275 -6.90 12.07 -20.28
C GLU A 275 -7.49 13.03 -19.24
N THR A 276 -8.05 12.50 -18.14
CA THR A 276 -8.63 13.34 -17.08
C THR A 276 -7.56 14.20 -16.41
N THR A 277 -6.40 13.62 -16.09
CA THR A 277 -5.30 14.38 -15.47
C THR A 277 -4.71 15.42 -16.40
N ASP A 278 -4.60 15.14 -17.70
CA ASP A 278 -4.14 16.11 -18.69
C ASP A 278 -5.09 17.31 -18.80
N ILE A 279 -6.40 17.07 -18.91
CA ILE A 279 -7.42 18.14 -18.93
C ILE A 279 -7.35 18.97 -17.64
N ILE A 280 -7.32 18.32 -16.48
CA ILE A 280 -7.28 19.04 -15.20
C ILE A 280 -6.00 19.87 -15.10
N LEU A 281 -4.85 19.32 -15.47
CA LEU A 281 -3.59 20.07 -15.46
C LEU A 281 -3.62 21.25 -16.44
N GLN A 282 -4.15 21.05 -17.64
CA GLN A 282 -4.23 22.08 -18.67
C GLN A 282 -5.09 23.27 -18.24
N TYR A 283 -6.29 23.02 -17.69
CA TYR A 283 -7.27 24.08 -17.44
C TYR A 283 -7.31 24.57 -15.99
N PHE A 284 -7.10 23.68 -15.00
CA PHE A 284 -7.18 24.01 -13.57
C PHE A 284 -5.79 24.21 -12.94
N GLY A 285 -4.75 23.66 -13.57
CA GLY A 285 -3.37 23.78 -13.13
C GLY A 285 -3.07 23.02 -11.83
N LYS A 286 -1.86 23.24 -11.29
CA LYS A 286 -1.34 22.50 -10.11
C LYS A 286 -2.17 22.72 -8.83
N SER A 287 -2.99 23.77 -8.78
CA SER A 287 -3.87 24.06 -7.65
C SER A 287 -5.24 23.38 -7.71
N ALA A 288 -5.52 22.57 -8.75
CA ALA A 288 -6.83 21.96 -8.99
C ALA A 288 -7.44 21.27 -7.76
N PHE A 289 -6.61 20.55 -7.00
CA PHE A 289 -7.03 19.77 -5.83
C PHE A 289 -6.80 20.49 -4.49
N ARG A 290 -6.50 21.80 -4.53
CA ARG A 290 -6.06 22.61 -3.38
C ARG A 290 -7.00 23.80 -3.16
N PRO A 291 -8.28 23.57 -2.81
CA PRO A 291 -9.27 24.64 -2.69
C PRO A 291 -8.88 25.73 -1.68
N ASP A 292 -8.20 25.33 -0.59
CA ASP A 292 -7.59 26.25 0.37
C ASP A 292 -6.10 25.92 0.56
N ARG A 293 -5.34 25.93 -0.55
CA ARG A 293 -3.87 25.71 -0.65
C ARG A 293 -3.35 24.32 -0.30
N VAL A 294 -4.12 23.55 0.44
CA VAL A 294 -3.78 22.20 0.89
C VAL A 294 -4.54 21.18 0.05
N PHE A 295 -3.89 20.08 -0.33
CA PHE A 295 -4.53 19.01 -1.10
C PHE A 295 -5.71 18.43 -0.30
N ASN A 296 -6.89 18.38 -0.92
CA ASN A 296 -8.11 17.82 -0.33
C ASN A 296 -8.57 16.58 -1.12
N ALA A 297 -8.62 15.43 -0.45
CA ALA A 297 -8.92 14.14 -1.10
C ALA A 297 -10.34 14.09 -1.70
N SER A 298 -11.32 14.73 -1.06
CA SER A 298 -12.71 14.75 -1.53
C SER A 298 -12.91 15.73 -2.68
N ALA A 299 -12.21 16.87 -2.68
CA ALA A 299 -12.17 17.79 -3.82
C ALA A 299 -11.47 17.16 -5.04
N PHE A 300 -10.38 16.42 -4.81
CA PHE A 300 -9.73 15.60 -5.83
C PHE A 300 -10.70 14.58 -6.44
N GLU A 301 -11.36 13.78 -5.59
CA GLU A 301 -12.26 12.72 -6.02
C GLU A 301 -13.38 13.26 -6.92
N VAL A 302 -14.09 14.30 -6.46
CA VAL A 302 -15.26 14.81 -7.18
C VAL A 302 -14.87 15.48 -8.50
N LEU A 303 -13.76 16.23 -8.55
CA LEU A 303 -13.28 16.88 -9.77
C LEU A 303 -12.83 15.83 -10.80
N MET A 304 -12.02 14.86 -10.38
CA MET A 304 -11.55 13.79 -11.26
C MET A 304 -12.72 12.98 -11.84
N VAL A 305 -13.64 12.50 -10.99
CA VAL A 305 -14.78 11.69 -11.45
C VAL A 305 -15.72 12.51 -12.34
N GLY A 306 -15.99 13.77 -11.98
CA GLY A 306 -16.88 14.64 -12.73
C GLY A 306 -16.37 14.98 -14.13
N VAL A 307 -15.06 15.24 -14.28
CA VAL A 307 -14.39 15.42 -15.58
C VAL A 307 -14.34 14.10 -16.36
N ALA A 308 -13.93 13.01 -15.73
CA ALA A 308 -13.81 11.69 -16.37
C ALA A 308 -15.13 11.18 -16.96
N LYS A 309 -16.27 11.46 -16.31
CA LYS A 309 -17.60 11.09 -16.82
C LYS A 309 -18.01 11.86 -18.09
N ARG A 310 -17.29 12.95 -18.43
CA ARG A 310 -17.63 13.89 -19.50
C ARG A 310 -16.51 14.06 -20.53
N LEU A 311 -15.56 13.14 -20.59
CA LEU A 311 -14.47 13.18 -21.59
C LEU A 311 -14.99 13.18 -23.03
N ASN A 312 -16.16 12.58 -23.27
CA ASN A 312 -16.80 12.54 -24.59
C ASN A 312 -17.82 13.67 -24.80
N ASP A 313 -18.04 14.53 -23.81
CA ASP A 313 -18.94 15.67 -23.89
C ASP A 313 -18.16 16.90 -24.36
N ASN A 314 -18.83 17.86 -24.99
CA ASN A 314 -18.20 19.08 -25.48
C ASN A 314 -18.06 20.16 -24.38
N VAL A 315 -17.46 19.81 -23.24
CA VAL A 315 -17.38 20.72 -22.07
C VAL A 315 -16.47 21.92 -22.35
N ASP A 316 -16.93 23.14 -22.05
CA ASP A 316 -16.05 24.32 -21.99
C ASP A 316 -15.26 24.32 -20.67
N TYR A 317 -14.18 23.54 -20.64
CA TYR A 317 -13.31 23.40 -19.46
C TYR A 317 -12.63 24.71 -19.04
N GLN A 318 -12.45 25.67 -19.96
CA GLN A 318 -11.87 26.96 -19.63
C GLN A 318 -12.86 27.75 -18.77
N SER A 319 -14.10 27.90 -19.24
CA SER A 319 -15.16 28.57 -18.48
C SER A 319 -15.46 27.84 -17.16
N LEU A 320 -15.46 26.50 -17.16
CA LEU A 320 -15.63 25.71 -15.93
C LEU A 320 -14.54 26.02 -14.89
N SER A 321 -13.27 26.03 -15.31
CA SER A 321 -12.14 26.33 -14.43
C SER A 321 -12.19 27.75 -13.87
N ASP A 322 -12.52 28.73 -14.72
CA ASP A 322 -12.60 30.14 -14.31
C ASP A 322 -13.70 30.37 -13.25
N ASN A 323 -14.77 29.57 -13.28
CA ASN A 323 -15.92 29.70 -12.39
C ASN A 323 -15.97 28.68 -11.24
N ILE A 324 -15.05 27.71 -11.16
CA ILE A 324 -15.08 26.65 -10.14
C ILE A 324 -15.10 27.18 -8.70
N LYS A 325 -14.56 28.39 -8.48
CA LYS A 325 -14.57 29.08 -7.19
C LYS A 325 -15.98 29.40 -6.69
N GLU A 326 -16.95 29.55 -7.58
CA GLU A 326 -18.35 29.76 -7.18
C GLU A 326 -18.90 28.52 -6.46
N LEU A 327 -18.57 27.32 -6.94
CA LEU A 327 -18.94 26.07 -6.26
C LEU A 327 -18.33 25.99 -4.84
N TYR A 328 -17.11 26.50 -4.66
CA TYR A 328 -16.45 26.58 -3.35
C TYR A 328 -16.99 27.69 -2.43
N LYS A 329 -17.89 28.56 -2.90
CA LYS A 329 -18.61 29.51 -2.02
C LYS A 329 -19.87 28.89 -1.40
N GLU A 330 -20.38 27.82 -1.99
CA GLU A 330 -21.53 27.10 -1.46
C GLU A 330 -21.13 26.33 -0.19
N GLN A 331 -21.69 26.75 0.95
CA GLN A 331 -21.33 26.15 2.25
C GLN A 331 -21.63 24.64 2.30
N GLU A 332 -22.70 24.21 1.64
CA GLU A 332 -23.06 22.79 1.54
C GLU A 332 -21.97 21.99 0.80
N PHE A 333 -21.42 22.54 -0.29
CA PHE A 333 -20.31 21.90 -1.00
C PHE A 333 -19.04 21.87 -0.16
N VAL A 334 -18.68 22.98 0.49
CA VAL A 334 -17.50 23.05 1.36
C VAL A 334 -17.59 22.07 2.53
N ASP A 335 -18.75 21.97 3.17
CA ASP A 335 -18.99 21.00 4.23
C ASP A 335 -18.85 19.57 3.69
N SER A 336 -19.33 19.29 2.48
CA SER A 336 -19.27 17.96 1.87
C SER A 336 -17.87 17.45 1.51
N ILE A 337 -16.89 18.35 1.43
CA ILE A 337 -15.47 18.03 1.20
C ILE A 337 -14.59 18.20 2.45
N THR A 338 -15.16 18.64 3.58
CA THR A 338 -14.40 18.88 4.84
C THR A 338 -14.96 18.17 6.07
N ARG A 339 -16.14 17.55 6.02
CA ARG A 339 -16.78 16.88 7.16
C ARG A 339 -17.47 15.58 6.73
N ALA A 340 -17.28 14.51 7.51
CA ALA A 340 -17.92 13.21 7.29
C ALA A 340 -17.89 12.79 5.80
N THR A 341 -16.73 12.97 5.17
CA THR A 341 -16.59 12.94 3.71
C THR A 341 -16.71 11.52 3.11
N SER A 342 -16.72 10.49 3.94
CA SER A 342 -17.05 9.11 3.57
C SER A 342 -18.50 8.73 3.83
N ASP A 343 -19.33 9.60 4.43
CA ASP A 343 -20.76 9.30 4.57
C ASP A 343 -21.47 9.28 3.22
N ASP A 344 -22.28 8.24 2.98
CA ASP A 344 -22.99 7.97 1.73
C ASP A 344 -23.73 9.23 1.21
N LYS A 345 -24.46 9.92 2.09
CA LYS A 345 -25.21 11.13 1.71
C LYS A 345 -24.29 12.30 1.37
N VAL A 346 -23.18 12.44 2.11
CA VAL A 346 -22.20 13.51 1.88
C VAL A 346 -21.49 13.31 0.53
N VAL A 347 -21.17 12.06 0.21
CA VAL A 347 -20.62 11.66 -1.09
C VAL A 347 -21.62 11.96 -2.22
N GLU A 348 -22.87 11.55 -2.07
CA GLU A 348 -23.92 11.85 -3.04
C GLU A 348 -24.11 13.36 -3.25
N ILE A 349 -24.14 14.14 -2.17
CA ILE A 349 -24.30 15.60 -2.23
C ILE A 349 -23.17 16.25 -3.03
N ARG A 350 -21.90 15.97 -2.71
CA ARG A 350 -20.78 16.61 -3.43
C ARG A 350 -20.78 16.28 -4.91
N HIS A 351 -21.05 15.01 -5.26
CA HIS A 351 -21.08 14.56 -6.65
C HIS A 351 -22.29 15.15 -7.38
N LYS A 352 -23.46 15.23 -6.74
CA LYS A 352 -24.63 15.89 -7.31
C LYS A 352 -24.36 17.37 -7.58
N MET A 353 -23.89 18.12 -6.58
CA MET A 353 -23.62 19.56 -6.74
C MET A 353 -22.59 19.83 -7.84
N PHE A 354 -21.51 19.04 -7.89
CA PHE A 354 -20.51 19.18 -8.96
C PHE A 354 -21.10 18.82 -10.32
N ASN A 355 -21.91 17.75 -10.40
CA ASN A 355 -22.56 17.34 -11.65
C ASN A 355 -23.55 18.37 -12.17
N ASP A 356 -24.34 18.99 -11.29
CA ASP A 356 -25.26 20.06 -11.65
C ASP A 356 -24.46 21.28 -12.14
N PHE A 357 -23.37 21.63 -11.45
CA PHE A 357 -22.51 22.75 -11.82
C PHE A 357 -21.83 22.58 -13.19
N ILE A 358 -21.23 21.42 -13.47
CA ILE A 358 -20.50 21.21 -14.72
C ILE A 358 -21.44 21.16 -15.95
N LEU A 359 -22.73 20.81 -15.76
CA LEU A 359 -23.72 20.79 -16.85
C LEU A 359 -23.99 22.17 -17.44
N ASP A 360 -23.80 23.25 -16.67
CA ASP A 360 -23.92 24.63 -17.17
C ASP A 360 -22.85 24.98 -18.23
N TYR A 361 -21.82 24.15 -18.36
CA TYR A 361 -20.69 24.32 -19.30
C TYR A 361 -20.68 23.25 -20.39
N VAL A 362 -21.73 22.44 -20.50
CA VAL A 362 -21.96 21.51 -21.61
C VAL A 362 -22.94 22.18 -22.60
N PRO A 363 -22.47 22.66 -23.76
CA PRO A 363 -23.24 23.44 -24.71
C PRO A 363 -24.28 22.62 -25.50
#